data_AF-A0A146F8A9-F1
#
_entry.id   AF-A0A146F8A9-F1
#
_cell.length_a   1.000
_cell.length_b   1.000
_cell.length_c   1.000
_cell.angle_alpha   90.00
_cell.angle_beta   90.00
_cell.angle_gamma   90.00
#
_symmetry.space_group_name_H-M   'P 1'
#
loop_
_entity.id
_entity.type
_entity.pdbx_description
1 polymer ?
#
loop_
_entity_poly.entity_id
_entity_poly.type
_entity_poly.pdbx_seq_one_letter_code
_entity_poly.pdbx_strand_id
1 'polypeptide(L)'
;MKFTFAAITAFAATALAQNVQIASPKAGQTVQAGQQVTVQIERPTPPTNVEEMAIAIGLQSCASANCYPASEVLGQVLYNGAFDPEYHEWYLPQYQNFTVTIPEGTASGKAVLGVAHASLIGASFEPYLQTLSQNITIA
;
A
#
# COMPACT_ATOMS: atom_id res chain seq x y z
N MET A 1 -31.69 -27.94 -6.06
CA MET A 1 -31.20 -26.63 -6.52
C MET A 1 -31.13 -25.60 -5.37
N LYS A 2 -30.44 -25.91 -4.26
CA LYS A 2 -30.29 -25.00 -3.10
C LYS A 2 -28.85 -24.84 -2.59
N PHE A 3 -27.90 -25.61 -3.13
CA PHE A 3 -26.49 -25.61 -2.68
C PHE A 3 -25.55 -24.89 -3.65
N THR A 4 -26.02 -24.45 -4.81
CA THR A 4 -25.16 -23.89 -5.87
C THR A 4 -24.84 -22.39 -5.67
N PHE A 5 -25.60 -21.67 -4.83
CA PHE A 5 -25.41 -20.22 -4.64
C PHE A 5 -24.33 -19.84 -3.62
N ALA A 6 -23.90 -20.76 -2.74
CA ALA A 6 -22.93 -20.46 -1.69
C ALA A 6 -21.47 -20.49 -2.16
N ALA A 7 -21.18 -21.12 -3.29
CA ALA A 7 -19.80 -21.24 -3.80
C ALA A 7 -19.31 -19.95 -4.48
N ILE A 8 -20.19 -19.16 -5.10
CA ILE A 8 -19.79 -18.01 -5.93
C ILE A 8 -19.32 -16.83 -5.07
N THR A 9 -19.87 -16.64 -3.87
CA THR A 9 -19.45 -15.55 -2.96
C THR A 9 -18.06 -15.78 -2.34
N ALA A 10 -17.59 -17.03 -2.24
CA ALA A 10 -16.29 -17.35 -1.66
C ALA A 10 -15.10 -17.08 -2.62
N PHE A 11 -15.31 -17.16 -3.93
CA PHE A 11 -14.23 -16.98 -4.93
C PHE A 11 -13.89 -15.52 -5.24
N ALA A 12 -14.75 -14.55 -4.88
CA ALA A 12 -14.48 -13.14 -5.15
C ALA A 12 -13.39 -12.53 -4.25
N ALA A 13 -13.06 -13.17 -3.12
CA ALA A 13 -12.10 -12.65 -2.15
C ALA A 13 -10.63 -13.02 -2.44
N THR A 14 -10.37 -14.03 -3.27
CA THR A 14 -9.00 -14.55 -3.47
C THR A 14 -8.17 -13.75 -4.48
N ALA A 15 -8.80 -12.96 -5.36
CA ALA A 15 -8.09 -12.16 -6.35
C ALA A 15 -7.36 -10.94 -5.76
N LEU A 16 -7.83 -10.42 -4.61
CA LEU A 16 -7.19 -9.28 -3.93
C LEU A 16 -5.87 -9.66 -3.25
N ALA A 17 -5.64 -10.95 -2.96
CA ALA A 17 -4.49 -11.43 -2.21
C ALA A 17 -3.19 -11.50 -3.01
N GLN A 18 -3.19 -11.17 -4.31
CA GLN A 18 -2.00 -11.25 -5.19
C GLN A 18 -1.23 -9.93 -5.29
N ASN A 19 -1.85 -8.84 -4.85
CA ASN A 19 -1.32 -7.50 -4.96
C ASN A 19 -0.52 -7.10 -3.72
N VAL A 20 0.39 -6.12 -3.85
CA VAL A 20 1.05 -5.57 -2.66
C VAL A 20 0.02 -4.91 -1.75
N GLN A 21 0.32 -4.83 -0.45
CA GLN A 21 -0.56 -4.20 0.54
C GLN A 21 0.24 -3.38 1.57
N ILE A 22 -0.40 -2.34 2.11
CA ILE A 22 0.15 -1.57 3.23
C ILE A 22 -0.16 -2.33 4.51
N ALA A 23 0.85 -2.98 5.07
CA ALA A 23 0.72 -3.74 6.32
C ALA A 23 0.84 -2.85 7.55
N SER A 24 1.62 -1.77 7.46
CA SER A 24 1.73 -0.70 8.45
C SER A 24 1.91 0.63 7.74
N PRO A 25 1.31 1.73 8.23
CA PRO A 25 0.38 1.81 9.35
C PRO A 25 -0.97 1.15 9.05
N LYS A 26 -1.67 0.71 10.10
CA LYS A 26 -3.03 0.15 9.95
C LYS A 26 -4.05 1.25 9.63
N ALA A 27 -5.17 0.87 9.03
CA ALA A 27 -6.26 1.81 8.77
C ALA A 27 -6.74 2.51 10.05
N GLY A 28 -6.86 3.84 10.00
CA GLY A 28 -7.26 4.67 11.13
C GLY A 28 -6.18 4.88 12.19
N GLN A 29 -4.98 4.33 12.00
CA GLN A 29 -3.87 4.56 12.91
C GLN A 29 -3.55 6.06 13.00
N THR A 30 -3.27 6.51 14.22
CA THR A 30 -2.90 7.90 14.50
C THR A 30 -1.38 8.05 14.51
N VAL A 31 -0.88 9.08 13.84
CA VAL A 31 0.53 9.47 13.78
C VAL A 31 0.66 10.97 14.03
N GLN A 32 1.85 11.44 14.40
CA GLN A 32 2.10 12.86 14.69
C GLN A 32 2.89 13.52 13.55
N ALA A 33 2.67 14.82 13.35
CA ALA A 33 3.55 15.61 12.51
C ALA A 33 5.00 15.59 13.06
N GLY A 34 6.00 15.48 12.18
CA GLY A 34 7.40 15.31 12.55
C GLY A 34 7.79 13.90 12.99
N GLN A 35 6.83 12.97 13.14
CA GLN A 35 7.11 11.61 13.58
C GLN A 35 7.71 10.77 12.45
N GLN A 36 8.70 9.93 12.78
CA GLN A 36 9.11 8.83 11.92
C GLN A 36 8.10 7.67 12.01
N VAL A 37 7.61 7.25 10.85
CA VAL A 37 6.63 6.17 10.71
C VAL A 37 7.22 5.09 9.83
N THR A 38 7.11 3.84 10.27
CA THR A 38 7.44 2.68 9.44
C THR A 38 6.24 2.33 8.58
N VAL A 39 6.44 2.51 7.27
CA VAL A 39 5.53 2.04 6.23
C VAL A 39 6.02 0.67 5.79
N GLN A 40 5.28 -0.38 6.16
CA GLN A 40 5.59 -1.74 5.77
C GLN A 40 4.74 -2.09 4.56
N ILE A 41 5.39 -2.49 3.49
CA ILE A 41 4.75 -2.93 2.25
C ILE A 41 4.96 -4.43 2.15
N GLU A 42 3.88 -5.18 2.28
CA GLU A 42 3.88 -6.62 2.09
C GLU A 42 3.63 -6.94 0.62
N ARG A 43 4.37 -7.93 0.13
CA ARG A 43 4.24 -8.53 -1.19
C ARG A 43 3.88 -10.02 -1.02
N PRO A 44 2.59 -10.37 -1.13
CA PRO A 44 2.17 -11.76 -1.20
C PRO A 44 2.87 -12.50 -2.34
N THR A 45 3.09 -13.80 -2.19
CA THR A 45 3.72 -14.63 -3.23
C THR A 45 2.86 -14.58 -4.51
N PRO A 46 3.35 -14.01 -5.61
CA PRO A 46 2.56 -13.87 -6.83
C PRO A 46 2.38 -15.24 -7.52
N PRO A 47 1.25 -15.47 -8.22
CA PRO A 47 1.04 -16.70 -8.98
C PRO A 47 1.80 -16.73 -10.32
N THR A 48 2.38 -15.61 -10.73
CA THR A 48 3.15 -15.43 -11.96
C THR A 48 4.52 -14.80 -11.65
N ASN A 49 5.41 -14.77 -12.64
CA ASN A 49 6.66 -14.03 -12.51
C ASN A 49 6.36 -12.54 -12.33
N VAL A 50 7.00 -11.94 -11.33
CA VAL A 50 6.94 -10.50 -11.05
C VAL A 50 8.35 -10.00 -10.76
N GLU A 51 8.79 -9.02 -11.55
CA GLU A 51 10.02 -8.27 -11.33
C GLU A 51 9.68 -6.90 -10.72
N GLU A 52 10.18 -6.68 -9.50
CA GLU A 52 9.93 -5.44 -8.77
C GLU A 52 10.78 -4.30 -9.33
N MET A 53 10.19 -3.10 -9.45
CA MET A 53 10.92 -1.93 -9.95
C MET A 53 11.08 -0.87 -8.87
N ALA A 54 9.97 -0.25 -8.46
CA ALA A 54 10.01 0.94 -7.63
C ALA A 54 8.71 1.13 -6.84
N ILE A 55 8.83 1.89 -5.75
CA ILE A 55 7.72 2.35 -4.95
C ILE A 55 7.87 3.83 -4.61
N ALA A 56 6.77 4.55 -4.70
CA ALA A 56 6.63 5.89 -4.16
C ALA A 56 5.63 5.88 -3.01
N ILE A 57 6.00 6.48 -1.89
CA ILE A 57 5.15 6.64 -0.71
C ILE A 57 4.88 8.12 -0.57
N GLY A 58 3.61 8.50 -0.44
CA GLY A 58 3.25 9.89 -0.20
C GLY A 58 2.16 10.04 0.85
N LEU A 59 2.01 11.28 1.29
CA LEU A 59 1.04 11.67 2.30
C LEU A 59 0.21 12.84 1.80
N GLN A 60 -1.10 12.65 1.86
CA GLN A 60 -2.09 13.69 1.62
C GLN A 60 -2.79 14.02 2.94
N SER A 61 -2.60 15.23 3.46
CA SER A 61 -3.47 15.76 4.52
C SER A 61 -4.76 16.29 3.92
N CYS A 62 -5.88 15.91 4.51
CA CYS A 62 -7.24 16.27 4.12
C CYS A 62 -8.02 16.73 5.36
N ALA A 63 -7.38 17.53 6.23
CA ALA A 63 -7.97 18.01 7.47
C ALA A 63 -9.25 18.82 7.26
N SER A 64 -9.29 19.64 6.20
CA SER A 64 -10.40 20.55 5.87
C SER A 64 -11.19 20.17 4.62
N ALA A 65 -10.84 19.06 3.95
CA ALA A 65 -11.40 18.67 2.66
C ALA A 65 -11.59 17.15 2.55
N ASN A 66 -12.13 16.70 1.43
CA ASN A 66 -12.18 15.27 1.13
C ASN A 66 -10.79 14.78 0.73
N CYS A 67 -10.46 13.56 1.15
CA CYS A 67 -9.26 12.89 0.69
C CYS A 67 -9.52 12.25 -0.69
N TYR A 68 -8.56 12.37 -1.59
CA TYR A 68 -8.55 11.66 -2.86
C TYR A 68 -7.85 10.31 -2.73
N PRO A 69 -8.22 9.30 -3.54
CA PRO A 69 -7.47 8.05 -3.61
C PRO A 69 -6.07 8.28 -4.18
N ALA A 70 -5.11 7.45 -3.78
CA ALA A 70 -3.72 7.50 -4.24
C ALA A 70 -3.56 7.25 -5.75
N SER A 71 -4.57 6.68 -6.42
CA SER A 71 -4.65 6.57 -7.88
C SER A 71 -4.78 7.93 -8.58
N GLU A 72 -5.24 8.95 -7.85
CA GLU A 72 -5.40 10.33 -8.36
C GLU A 72 -4.34 11.26 -7.77
N VAL A 73 -4.13 11.19 -6.44
CA VAL A 73 -3.25 12.12 -5.72
C VAL A 73 -2.46 11.37 -4.65
N LEU A 74 -1.13 11.31 -4.82
CA LEU A 74 -0.22 10.76 -3.81
C LEU A 74 0.10 11.75 -2.68
N GLY A 75 -0.10 13.06 -2.93
CA GLY A 75 0.23 14.13 -2.00
C GLY A 75 1.72 14.44 -1.97
N GLN A 76 2.23 14.79 -0.80
CA GLN A 76 3.66 15.03 -0.59
C GLN A 76 4.41 13.68 -0.60
N VAL A 77 5.34 13.51 -1.54
CA VAL A 77 6.18 12.31 -1.65
C VAL A 77 7.16 12.28 -0.46
N LEU A 78 7.11 11.20 0.30
CA LEU A 78 7.99 10.95 1.45
C LEU A 78 9.12 9.97 1.12
N TYR A 79 8.91 9.09 0.13
CA TYR A 79 9.91 8.18 -0.41
C TYR A 79 9.65 7.92 -1.89
N ASN A 80 10.71 7.77 -2.68
CA ASN A 80 10.65 7.32 -4.07
C ASN A 80 11.96 6.60 -4.40
N GLY A 81 11.89 5.30 -4.63
CA GLY A 81 13.08 4.49 -4.89
C GLY A 81 12.75 3.03 -5.18
N ALA A 82 13.80 2.21 -5.19
CA ALA A 82 13.67 0.77 -5.45
C ALA A 82 12.79 0.09 -4.39
N PHE A 83 12.11 -0.97 -4.84
CA PHE A 83 11.35 -1.88 -3.99
C PHE A 83 11.93 -3.28 -4.21
N ASP A 84 12.44 -3.88 -3.14
CA ASP A 84 13.08 -5.20 -3.13
C ASP A 84 12.70 -5.91 -1.83
N PRO A 85 11.47 -6.47 -1.76
CA PRO A 85 10.96 -7.09 -0.55
C PRO A 85 11.58 -8.47 -0.32
N GLU A 86 11.94 -8.76 0.92
CA GLU A 86 12.59 -10.00 1.30
C GLU A 86 11.69 -10.88 2.18
N TYR A 87 11.95 -12.19 2.19
CA TYR A 87 11.38 -13.08 3.20
C TYR A 87 12.14 -12.90 4.50
N HIS A 88 11.52 -12.25 5.48
CA HIS A 88 12.04 -12.19 6.84
C HIS A 88 11.65 -13.42 7.66
N GLU A 89 10.47 -13.99 7.39
CA GLU A 89 9.99 -15.24 7.95
C GLU A 89 9.47 -16.15 6.83
N TRP A 90 9.83 -17.44 6.86
CA TRP A 90 9.52 -18.39 5.78
C TRP A 90 8.02 -18.65 5.57
N TYR A 91 7.19 -18.37 6.57
CA TYR A 91 5.74 -18.61 6.55
C TYR A 91 4.93 -17.34 6.33
N LEU A 92 5.57 -16.18 6.23
CA LEU A 92 4.92 -14.89 5.97
C LEU A 92 5.21 -14.43 4.53
N PRO A 93 4.38 -13.52 3.98
CA PRO A 93 4.72 -12.80 2.76
C PRO A 93 6.08 -12.09 2.85
N GLN A 94 6.69 -11.83 1.70
CA GLN A 94 7.83 -10.93 1.65
C GLN A 94 7.37 -9.52 2.06
N TYR A 95 8.24 -8.74 2.67
CA TYR A 95 7.95 -7.33 2.91
C TYR A 95 9.19 -6.47 2.86
N GLN A 96 8.98 -5.16 2.75
CA GLN A 96 10.01 -4.16 2.96
C GLN A 96 9.49 -3.05 3.87
N ASN A 97 10.34 -2.61 4.79
CA ASN A 97 10.05 -1.51 5.70
C ASN A 97 10.69 -0.22 5.19
N PHE A 98 9.88 0.83 5.11
CA PHE A 98 10.32 2.18 4.77
C PHE A 98 10.11 3.10 5.96
N THR A 99 11.19 3.69 6.47
CA THR A 99 11.08 4.73 7.48
C THR A 99 10.91 6.08 6.79
N VAL A 100 9.71 6.64 6.90
CA VAL A 100 9.38 7.97 6.37
C VAL A 100 9.10 8.93 7.52
N THR A 101 9.33 10.22 7.29
CA THR A 101 8.99 11.26 8.27
C THR A 101 7.72 11.96 7.84
N ILE A 102 6.73 12.02 8.73
CA ILE A 102 5.55 12.85 8.52
C ILE A 102 6.00 14.32 8.56
N PRO A 103 5.74 15.13 7.52
CA PRO A 103 6.21 16.51 7.46
C PRO A 103 5.77 17.32 8.70
N GLU A 104 6.68 18.11 9.24
CA GLU A 104 6.33 19.08 10.28
C GLU A 104 5.26 20.06 9.76
N GLY A 105 4.34 20.46 10.64
CA GLY A 105 3.24 21.35 10.27
C GLY A 105 2.12 20.70 9.45
N THR A 106 2.16 19.38 9.24
CA THR A 106 1.01 18.65 8.69
C THR A 106 -0.22 18.90 9.57
N ALA A 107 -1.31 19.40 8.99
CA ALA A 107 -2.51 19.74 9.74
C ALA A 107 -3.14 18.48 10.39
N SER A 108 -3.49 18.59 11.67
CA SER A 108 -4.21 17.56 12.41
C SER A 108 -5.56 17.24 11.76
N GLY A 109 -5.91 15.97 11.70
CA GLY A 109 -7.14 15.49 11.07
C GLY A 109 -6.92 14.31 10.14
N LYS A 110 -7.84 14.14 9.18
CA LYS A 110 -7.80 13.03 8.23
C LYS A 110 -6.61 13.18 7.29
N ALA A 111 -5.96 12.05 7.00
CA ALA A 111 -4.93 11.96 5.99
C ALA A 111 -5.00 10.61 5.26
N VAL A 112 -4.42 10.56 4.07
CA VAL A 112 -4.21 9.32 3.31
C VAL A 112 -2.72 9.14 3.10
N LEU A 113 -2.21 8.01 3.57
CA LEU A 113 -0.91 7.50 3.15
C LEU A 113 -1.13 6.72 1.85
N GLY A 114 -0.55 7.22 0.77
CA GLY A 114 -0.65 6.61 -0.55
C GLY A 114 0.63 5.87 -0.92
N VAL A 115 0.48 4.82 -1.70
CA VAL A 115 1.59 4.07 -2.30
C VAL A 115 1.34 3.92 -3.79
N ALA A 116 2.34 4.19 -4.61
CA ALA A 116 2.38 3.84 -6.02
C ALA A 116 3.51 2.81 -6.22
N HIS A 117 3.17 1.64 -6.73
CA HIS A 117 4.05 0.49 -6.89
C HIS A 117 4.13 0.10 -8.36
N ALA A 118 5.35 0.08 -8.91
CA ALA A 118 5.62 -0.29 -10.28
C ALA A 118 6.36 -1.64 -10.33
N SER A 119 5.90 -2.52 -11.21
CA SER A 119 6.48 -3.85 -11.44
C SER A 119 6.30 -4.29 -12.89
N LEU A 120 7.05 -5.32 -13.29
CA LEU A 120 6.84 -6.04 -14.54
C LEU A 120 6.23 -7.41 -14.23
N ILE A 121 5.13 -7.78 -14.87
CA ILE A 121 4.39 -9.00 -14.57
C ILE A 121 4.30 -9.94 -15.78
N GLY A 122 4.20 -11.24 -15.49
CA GLY A 122 3.97 -12.27 -16.50
C GLY A 122 5.22 -12.65 -17.31
N ALA A 123 5.03 -13.52 -18.30
CA ALA A 123 6.14 -14.08 -19.10
C ALA A 123 6.77 -13.06 -20.08
N SER A 124 6.05 -11.97 -20.37
CA SER A 124 6.46 -10.93 -21.32
C SER A 124 6.87 -9.62 -20.65
N PHE A 125 7.02 -9.60 -19.31
CA PHE A 125 7.40 -8.42 -18.54
C PHE A 125 6.48 -7.20 -18.78
N GLU A 126 5.17 -7.42 -18.66
CA GLU A 126 4.17 -6.38 -18.88
C GLU A 126 4.25 -5.32 -17.78
N PRO A 127 4.30 -4.02 -18.11
CA PRO A 127 4.37 -2.98 -17.10
C PRO A 127 3.05 -2.89 -16.33
N TYR A 128 3.15 -2.92 -15.01
CA TYR A 128 2.02 -2.84 -14.11
C TYR A 128 2.23 -1.75 -13.06
N LEU A 129 1.21 -0.91 -12.89
CA LEU A 129 1.19 0.13 -11.86
C LEU A 129 0.01 -0.13 -10.92
N GLN A 130 0.34 -0.37 -9.66
CA GLN A 130 -0.62 -0.53 -8.59
C GLN A 130 -0.59 0.69 -7.68
N THR A 131 -1.75 1.18 -7.25
CA THR A 131 -1.86 2.25 -6.24
C THR A 131 -2.66 1.78 -5.04
N LEU A 132 -2.19 2.08 -3.83
CA LEU A 132 -2.84 1.75 -2.58
C LEU A 132 -3.11 3.02 -1.78
N SER A 133 -4.25 3.06 -1.09
CA SER A 133 -4.63 4.17 -0.20
C SER A 133 -4.87 3.63 1.21
N GLN A 134 -4.20 4.23 2.20
CA GLN A 134 -4.36 3.89 3.60
C GLN A 134 -4.81 5.13 4.38
N ASN A 135 -6.07 5.13 4.81
CA ASN A 135 -6.60 6.20 5.64
C ASN A 135 -5.92 6.16 7.02
N ILE A 136 -5.41 7.30 7.47
CA ILE A 136 -4.77 7.50 8.78
C ILE A 136 -5.24 8.84 9.39
N THR A 137 -4.86 9.08 10.64
CA THR A 137 -5.16 10.34 11.34
C THR A 137 -3.87 11.03 11.78
N ILE A 138 -3.77 12.32 11.54
CA ILE A 138 -2.71 13.19 12.09
C ILE A 138 -3.21 13.77 13.41
N ALA A 139 -2.47 13.56 14.49
CA ALA A 139 -2.72 14.18 15.80
C ALA A 139 -2.14 15.59 15.86
#